data_AF-A0A6P0YXQ1-F1
#
_entry.id   AF-A0A6P0YXQ1-F1
#
_cell.length_a   1.000
_cell.length_b   1.000
_cell.length_c   1.000
_cell.angle_alpha   90.00
_cell.angle_beta   90.00
_cell.angle_gamma   90.00
#
_symmetry.space_group_name_H-M   'P 1'
#
loop_
_entity.id
_entity.type
_entity.pdbx_description
1 polymer ?
#
loop_
_entity_poly.entity_id
_entity_poly.type
_entity_poly.pdbx_seq_one_letter_code
_entity_poly.pdbx_strand_id
1 'polypeptide(L)'
;MEYLFATLTSLIILILGASIGSFVNVVVHRLPANLSILWPPSRCPHCLHRLGKLENIPILGWLWLKGRCRHCRNRIPIRYFLIEAITGVLFVSIFWKYGFVTNIITWQTLGYWAFLSWLLSLCLIDLDTMTLPNSLTQSGLLAGLVFQGITG
;
A
#
# COMPACT_ATOMS: atom_id res chain seq x y z
N MET A 1 -19.10 -23.74 -5.16
CA MET A 1 -19.42 -22.72 -4.14
C MET A 1 -18.15 -22.19 -3.47
N GLU A 2 -17.25 -23.06 -3.00
CA GLU A 2 -15.99 -22.67 -2.34
C GLU A 2 -15.05 -21.83 -3.23
N TYR A 3 -14.82 -22.23 -4.48
CA TYR A 3 -13.99 -21.46 -5.42
C TYR A 3 -14.57 -20.07 -5.76
N LEU A 4 -15.90 -19.94 -5.80
CA LEU A 4 -16.56 -18.66 -6.02
C LEU A 4 -16.33 -17.72 -4.82
N PHE A 5 -16.44 -18.26 -3.61
CA PHE A 5 -16.16 -17.50 -2.39
C PHE A 5 -14.69 -17.07 -2.29
N ALA A 6 -13.76 -17.98 -2.60
CA ALA A 6 -12.33 -17.70 -2.58
C ALA A 6 -11.92 -16.64 -3.62
N THR A 7 -12.50 -16.68 -4.82
CA THR A 7 -12.23 -15.69 -5.87
C THR A 7 -12.77 -14.31 -5.50
N LEU A 8 -14.01 -14.22 -5.01
CA LEU A 8 -14.59 -12.95 -4.53
C LEU A 8 -13.78 -12.35 -3.37
N THR A 9 -13.41 -13.17 -2.39
CA THR A 9 -12.56 -12.72 -1.26
C THR A 9 -11.20 -12.25 -1.74
N SER A 10 -10.56 -12.96 -2.68
CA SER A 10 -9.29 -12.55 -3.27
C SER A 10 -9.39 -11.21 -4.01
N LEU A 11 -10.50 -10.94 -4.71
CA LEU A 11 -10.72 -9.65 -5.38
C LEU A 11 -10.86 -8.50 -4.37
N ILE A 12 -11.59 -8.71 -3.28
CA ILE A 12 -11.73 -7.72 -2.21
C ILE A 12 -10.36 -7.42 -1.58
N ILE A 13 -9.58 -8.46 -1.29
CA ILE A 13 -8.24 -8.34 -0.72
C ILE A 13 -7.28 -7.65 -1.68
N LEU A 14 -7.39 -7.92 -2.98
CA LEU A 14 -6.59 -7.25 -4.01
C LEU A 14 -6.88 -5.75 -4.02
N ILE A 15 -8.15 -5.35 -3.96
CA ILE A 15 -8.56 -3.92 -3.91
C ILE A 15 -8.06 -3.26 -2.62
N LEU A 16 -8.19 -3.96 -1.48
CA LEU A 16 -7.70 -3.49 -0.20
C LEU A 16 -6.18 -3.29 -0.24
N GLY A 17 -5.44 -4.31 -0.69
CA GLY A 17 -3.98 -4.26 -0.80
C GLY A 17 -3.50 -3.17 -1.77
N ALA A 18 -4.18 -2.98 -2.90
CA ALA A 18 -3.89 -1.87 -3.81
C ALA A 18 -4.15 -0.50 -3.16
N SER A 19 -5.20 -0.37 -2.35
CA SER A 19 -5.50 0.85 -1.58
C SER A 19 -4.42 1.14 -0.54
N ILE A 20 -3.96 0.10 0.17
CA ILE A 20 -2.82 0.21 1.10
C ILE A 20 -1.55 0.58 0.34
N GLY A 21 -1.27 -0.03 -0.81
CA GLY A 21 -0.13 0.33 -1.67
C GLY A 21 -0.18 1.80 -2.13
N SER A 22 -1.37 2.33 -2.41
CA SER A 22 -1.56 3.74 -2.74
C SER A 22 -1.22 4.64 -1.55
N PHE A 23 -1.59 4.23 -0.33
CA PHE A 23 -1.19 4.92 0.89
C PHE A 23 0.32 4.81 1.16
N VAL A 24 0.95 3.67 0.89
CA VAL A 24 2.41 3.49 0.98
C VAL A 24 3.13 4.51 0.11
N ASN A 25 2.66 4.76 -1.13
CA ASN A 25 3.22 5.84 -1.97
C ASN A 25 3.19 7.22 -1.28
N VAL A 26 2.12 7.52 -0.53
CA VAL A 26 2.00 8.77 0.24
C VAL A 26 3.02 8.80 1.37
N VAL A 27 3.15 7.71 2.13
CA VAL A 27 4.12 7.60 3.24
C VAL A 27 5.54 7.79 2.72
N VAL A 28 5.93 7.05 1.69
CA VAL A 28 7.28 7.09 1.10
C VAL A 28 7.63 8.50 0.63
N HIS A 29 6.69 9.22 0.00
CA HIS A 29 6.95 10.56 -0.50
C HIS A 29 6.95 11.64 0.59
N ARG A 30 6.04 11.56 1.57
CA ARG A 30 5.80 12.65 2.52
C ARG A 30 6.59 12.53 3.80
N LEU A 31 6.82 11.32 4.28
CA LEU A 31 7.45 11.10 5.57
C LEU A 31 8.92 11.59 5.60
N PRO A 32 9.80 11.29 4.62
CA PRO A 32 11.16 11.81 4.62
C PRO A 32 11.21 13.34 4.48
N ALA A 33 10.19 13.92 3.84
CA ALA A 33 10.03 15.36 3.69
C ALA A 33 9.40 16.05 4.92
N ASN A 34 9.15 15.33 6.01
CA ASN A 34 8.46 15.81 7.22
C ASN A 34 7.08 16.45 6.91
N LEU A 35 6.40 15.96 5.87
CA LEU A 35 5.07 16.42 5.49
C LEU A 35 3.99 15.54 6.11
N SER A 36 2.83 16.13 6.41
CA SER A 36 1.69 15.38 6.92
C SER A 36 1.18 14.35 5.90
N ILE A 37 1.04 13.10 6.34
CA ILE A 37 0.48 12.00 5.57
C ILE A 37 -1.05 12.07 5.44
N LEU A 38 -1.72 12.84 6.32
CA LEU A 38 -3.18 12.97 6.36
C LEU A 38 -3.68 14.15 5.53
N TRP A 39 -2.95 15.26 5.52
CA TRP A 39 -3.38 16.50 4.86
C TRP A 39 -2.19 17.25 4.23
N PRO A 40 -2.34 17.89 3.06
CA PRO A 40 -3.53 17.96 2.19
C PRO A 40 -3.80 16.63 1.45
N PRO A 41 -4.99 16.45 0.83
CA PRO A 41 -5.29 15.26 0.03
C PRO A 41 -4.32 15.08 -1.15
N SER A 42 -4.38 13.90 -1.79
CA SER A 42 -3.58 13.56 -2.97
C SER A 42 -3.72 14.63 -4.06
N ARG A 43 -2.58 15.07 -4.59
CA ARG A 43 -2.48 16.12 -5.60
C ARG A 43 -1.35 15.82 -6.57
N CYS A 44 -1.43 16.37 -7.77
CA CYS A 44 -0.31 16.33 -8.71
C CYS A 44 0.89 17.12 -8.15
N PRO A 45 2.12 16.58 -8.15
CA PRO A 45 3.28 17.29 -7.63
C PRO A 45 3.70 18.49 -8.50
N HIS A 46 3.31 18.52 -9.79
CA HIS A 46 3.71 19.59 -10.72
C HIS A 46 2.72 20.76 -10.76
N CYS A 47 1.42 20.49 -10.89
CA CYS A 47 0.42 21.55 -11.04
C CYS A 47 -0.44 21.74 -9.77
N LEU A 48 -0.19 20.96 -8.72
CA LEU A 48 -0.93 21.00 -7.45
C LEU A 48 -2.45 20.75 -7.59
N HIS A 49 -2.91 20.32 -8.77
CA HIS A 49 -4.30 19.93 -8.99
C HIS A 49 -4.65 18.80 -8.02
N ARG A 50 -5.72 19.01 -7.26
CA ARG A 50 -6.29 18.01 -6.37
C ARG A 50 -6.88 16.88 -7.22
N LEU A 51 -6.42 15.66 -6.98
CA LEU A 51 -6.91 14.48 -7.70
C LEU A 51 -8.38 14.23 -7.34
N GLY A 52 -9.22 14.07 -8.36
CA GLY A 52 -10.61 13.64 -8.21
C GLY A 52 -10.69 12.18 -7.75
N LYS A 53 -11.89 11.75 -7.33
CA LYS A 53 -12.12 10.38 -6.81
C LYS A 53 -11.67 9.30 -7.81
N LEU A 54 -12.03 9.45 -9.09
CA LEU A 54 -11.67 8.50 -10.15
C LEU A 54 -10.17 8.50 -10.48
N GLU A 55 -9.49 9.63 -10.30
CA GLU A 55 -8.05 9.78 -10.55
C GLU A 55 -7.22 9.15 -9.42
N ASN A 56 -7.81 8.99 -8.24
CA ASN A 56 -7.19 8.43 -7.04
C ASN A 56 -7.61 6.97 -6.78
N ILE A 57 -8.25 6.29 -7.74
CA ILE A 57 -8.53 4.85 -7.62
C ILE A 57 -7.24 4.08 -7.87
N PRO A 58 -6.77 3.22 -6.94
CA PRO A 58 -5.55 2.44 -7.12
C PRO A 58 -5.59 1.62 -8.41
N ILE A 59 -4.47 1.53 -9.12
CA ILE A 59 -4.25 0.83 -10.39
C ILE A 59 -5.04 1.46 -11.55
N LEU A 60 -6.37 1.57 -11.42
CA LEU A 60 -7.29 2.07 -12.44
C LEU A 60 -7.08 3.56 -12.75
N GLY A 61 -6.80 4.39 -11.74
CA GLY A 61 -6.54 5.81 -11.92
C GLY A 61 -5.35 6.06 -12.84
N TRP A 62 -4.25 5.31 -12.63
CA TRP A 62 -3.07 5.41 -13.49
C TRP A 62 -3.34 4.90 -14.91
N LEU A 63 -4.07 3.79 -15.05
CA LEU A 63 -4.43 3.20 -16.35
C LEU A 63 -5.34 4.14 -17.17
N TRP A 64 -6.38 4.71 -16.58
CA TRP A 64 -7.27 5.65 -17.26
C TRP A 64 -6.57 6.95 -17.66
N LEU A 65 -5.69 7.44 -16.80
CA LEU A 65 -4.86 8.61 -17.08
C LEU A 65 -3.71 8.31 -18.06
N LYS A 66 -3.50 7.04 -18.44
CA LYS A 66 -2.39 6.57 -19.27
C LYS A 66 -1.03 7.09 -18.77
N GLY A 67 -0.86 7.07 -17.44
CA GLY A 67 0.33 7.56 -16.76
C GLY A 67 0.61 9.06 -16.92
N ARG A 68 -0.39 9.90 -17.18
CA ARG A 68 -0.24 11.36 -17.30
C ARG A 68 -1.33 12.12 -16.55
N CYS A 69 -0.96 13.17 -15.83
CA CYS A 69 -1.93 14.02 -15.15
C CYS A 69 -2.92 14.62 -16.16
N ARG A 70 -4.23 14.60 -15.85
CA ARG A 70 -5.28 15.13 -16.72
C ARG A 70 -5.14 16.63 -17.00
N HIS A 71 -4.63 17.40 -16.03
CA HIS A 71 -4.56 18.85 -16.13
C HIS A 71 -3.26 19.34 -16.79
N CYS A 72 -2.09 18.94 -16.27
CA CYS A 72 -0.79 19.40 -16.78
C CYS A 72 -0.11 18.45 -17.76
N ARG A 73 -0.69 17.26 -18.02
CA ARG A 73 -0.12 16.19 -18.88
C ARG A 73 1.25 15.67 -18.46
N ASN A 74 1.77 16.10 -17.32
CA ASN A 74 3.04 15.60 -16.80
C ASN A 74 2.94 14.10 -16.48
N ARG A 75 4.04 13.38 -16.66
CA ARG A 75 4.09 11.93 -16.43
C ARG A 75 3.93 11.61 -14.94
N ILE A 76 3.09 10.63 -14.64
CA ILE A 76 2.95 10.00 -13.32
C ILE A 76 3.88 8.77 -13.35
N PRO A 77 4.89 8.69 -12.48
CA PRO A 77 5.84 7.58 -12.51
C PRO A 77 5.15 6.22 -12.43
N ILE A 78 5.62 5.26 -13.24
CA ILE A 78 5.07 3.88 -13.25
C ILE A 78 5.21 3.19 -11.89
N ARG A 79 6.16 3.64 -11.07
CA ARG A 79 6.38 3.18 -9.70
C ARG A 79 5.11 3.22 -8.84
N TYR A 80 4.25 4.23 -9.00
CA TYR A 80 2.98 4.32 -8.25
C TYR A 80 2.08 3.11 -8.54
N PHE A 81 1.87 2.82 -9.83
CA PHE A 81 1.11 1.67 -10.29
C PHE A 81 1.74 0.34 -9.83
N LEU A 82 3.06 0.21 -9.92
CA LEU A 82 3.77 -1.00 -9.51
C LEU A 82 3.62 -1.28 -8.01
N ILE A 83 3.76 -0.25 -7.16
CA ILE A 83 3.62 -0.42 -5.72
C ILE A 83 2.20 -0.84 -5.36
N GLU A 84 1.18 -0.23 -5.96
CA GLU A 84 -0.22 -0.63 -5.76
C GLU A 84 -0.48 -2.08 -6.19
N ALA A 85 0.00 -2.47 -7.37
CA ALA A 85 -0.15 -3.83 -7.89
C ALA A 85 0.61 -4.87 -7.03
N ILE A 86 1.87 -4.59 -6.70
CA ILE A 86 2.71 -5.48 -5.87
C ILE A 86 2.08 -5.66 -4.49
N THR A 87 1.60 -4.59 -3.87
CA THR A 87 0.97 -4.66 -2.53
C THR A 87 -0.31 -5.50 -2.58
N GLY A 88 -1.16 -5.29 -3.60
CA GLY A 88 -2.34 -6.13 -3.84
C GLY A 88 -2.00 -7.62 -3.99
N VAL A 89 -1.03 -7.95 -4.84
CA VAL A 89 -0.60 -9.33 -5.08
C VAL A 89 -0.01 -9.97 -3.82
N LEU A 90 0.81 -9.25 -3.06
CA LEU A 90 1.38 -9.73 -1.81
C LEU A 90 0.30 -9.99 -0.75
N PHE A 91 -0.71 -9.13 -0.66
CA PHE A 91 -1.83 -9.32 0.27
C PHE A 91 -2.62 -10.59 -0.06
N VAL A 92 -2.96 -10.79 -1.33
CA VAL A 92 -3.63 -12.01 -1.81
C VAL A 92 -2.75 -13.23 -1.55
N SER A 93 -1.44 -13.14 -1.78
CA SER A 93 -0.50 -14.25 -1.55
C SER A 93 -0.46 -14.66 -0.07
N ILE A 94 -0.46 -13.70 0.86
CA ILE A 94 -0.55 -13.97 2.30
C ILE A 94 -1.89 -14.62 2.65
N PHE A 95 -3.00 -14.13 2.09
CA PHE A 95 -4.31 -14.74 2.29
C PHE A 95 -4.36 -16.19 1.80
N TRP A 96 -3.79 -16.47 0.63
CA TRP A 96 -3.74 -17.83 0.09
C TRP A 96 -2.91 -18.79 0.96
N LYS A 97 -1.86 -18.27 1.62
CA LYS A 97 -1.01 -19.08 2.50
C LYS A 97 -1.61 -19.32 3.88
N TYR A 98 -2.25 -18.32 4.48
CA TYR A 98 -2.67 -18.37 5.90
C TYR A 98 -4.19 -18.37 6.11
N GLY A 99 -4.98 -17.90 5.14
CA GLY A 99 -6.44 -17.75 5.25
C GLY A 99 -7.25 -18.65 4.31
N PHE A 100 -6.63 -19.31 3.33
CA PHE A 100 -7.34 -20.14 2.35
C PHE A 100 -8.01 -21.37 2.99
N VAL A 101 -7.31 -22.07 3.88
CA VAL A 101 -7.82 -23.29 4.53
C VAL A 101 -9.01 -23.00 5.44
N THR A 102 -8.99 -21.87 6.15
CA THR A 102 -10.04 -21.48 7.10
C THR A 102 -11.15 -20.66 6.47
N ASN A 103 -10.98 -20.19 5.22
CA ASN A 103 -11.87 -19.22 4.55
C ASN A 103 -12.15 -17.94 5.38
N ILE A 104 -11.30 -17.65 6.38
CA ILE A 104 -11.47 -16.55 7.33
C ILE A 104 -10.15 -15.81 7.47
N ILE A 105 -10.22 -14.48 7.55
CA ILE A 105 -9.05 -13.64 7.84
C ILE A 105 -8.65 -13.86 9.30
N THR A 106 -7.52 -14.54 9.50
CA THR A 106 -6.95 -14.78 10.83
C THR A 106 -6.19 -13.57 11.36
N TRP A 107 -5.97 -13.51 12.68
CA TRP A 107 -5.15 -12.47 13.30
C TRP A 107 -3.72 -12.46 12.74
N GLN A 108 -3.18 -13.62 12.38
CA GLN A 108 -1.86 -13.70 11.75
C GLN A 108 -1.83 -13.04 10.37
N THR A 109 -2.89 -13.23 9.57
CA THR A 109 -3.00 -12.62 8.23
C THR A 109 -2.96 -11.09 8.32
N LEU A 110 -3.72 -10.51 9.27
CA LEU A 110 -3.73 -9.07 9.50
C LEU A 110 -2.35 -8.55 9.95
N GLY A 111 -1.69 -9.28 10.86
CA GLY A 111 -0.34 -8.95 11.32
C GLY A 111 0.68 -8.95 10.18
N TYR A 112 0.65 -9.96 9.31
CA TYR A 112 1.55 -10.04 8.16
C TYR A 112 1.27 -8.96 7.12
N TRP A 113 0.01 -8.59 6.87
CA TRP A 113 -0.32 -7.46 5.99
C TRP A 113 0.22 -6.13 6.53
N ALA A 114 0.04 -5.88 7.83
CA ALA A 114 0.56 -4.67 8.48
C ALA A 114 2.09 -4.64 8.42
N PHE A 115 2.75 -5.74 8.78
CA PHE A 115 4.20 -5.87 8.75
C PHE A 115 4.77 -5.70 7.34
N LEU A 116 4.15 -6.33 6.34
CA LEU A 116 4.55 -6.20 4.94
C LEU A 116 4.42 -4.76 4.44
N SER A 117 3.34 -4.07 4.82
CA SER A 117 3.15 -2.65 4.45
C SER A 117 4.23 -1.76 5.10
N TRP A 118 4.63 -2.08 6.33
CA TRP A 118 5.71 -1.39 7.05
C TRP A 118 7.06 -1.59 6.37
N LEU A 119 7.42 -2.84 6.09
CA LEU A 119 8.66 -3.20 5.42
C LEU A 119 8.74 -2.62 4.01
N LEU A 120 7.64 -2.67 3.26
CA LEU A 120 7.59 -2.10 1.92
C LEU A 120 7.82 -0.59 1.96
N SER A 121 7.22 0.11 2.93
CA SER A 121 7.45 1.55 3.12
C SER A 121 8.92 1.85 3.45
N LEU A 122 9.53 1.10 4.37
CA LEU A 122 10.95 1.25 4.73
C LEU A 122 11.88 0.97 3.54
N CYS A 123 11.67 -0.14 2.83
CA CYS A 123 12.44 -0.51 1.65
C CYS A 123 12.38 0.58 0.58
N LEU A 124 11.20 1.12 0.32
CA LEU A 124 11.02 2.16 -0.70
C LEU A 124 11.63 3.51 -0.29
N ILE A 125 11.60 3.86 1.00
CA ILE A 125 12.27 5.06 1.50
C ILE A 125 13.79 4.87 1.41
N ASP A 126 14.31 3.73 1.85
CA ASP A 126 15.73 3.42 1.79
C ASP A 126 16.26 3.46 0.34
N LEU A 127 15.50 2.92 -0.61
CA LEU A 127 15.83 3.02 -2.04
C LEU A 127 15.88 4.47 -2.57
N ASP A 128 15.07 5.37 -2.02
CA ASP A 128 14.99 6.76 -2.47
C ASP A 128 16.04 7.66 -1.80
N THR A 129 16.27 7.47 -0.51
CA THR A 129 17.04 8.40 0.32
C THR A 129 18.28 7.78 0.95
N MET A 130 18.50 6.47 0.83
CA MET A 130 19.53 5.70 1.54
C MET A 130 19.52 5.98 3.05
N THR A 131 18.34 6.26 3.60
CA THR A 131 18.13 6.55 5.02
C THR A 131 16.92 5.81 5.55
N LEU A 132 17.03 5.33 6.78
CA LEU A 132 15.94 4.68 7.50
C LEU A 132 15.38 5.64 8.55
N PRO A 133 14.12 6.10 8.44
CA PRO A 133 13.52 6.97 9.43
C PRO A 133 13.37 6.23 10.77
N ASN A 134 13.99 6.79 11.81
CA ASN A 134 13.99 6.21 13.17
C ASN A 134 12.56 5.99 13.69
N SER A 135 11.64 6.91 13.40
CA SER A 135 10.24 6.82 13.82
C SER A 135 9.54 5.55 13.31
N LEU A 136 9.74 5.17 12.04
CA LEU A 136 9.18 3.94 11.46
C LEU A 136 9.92 2.70 11.92
N THR A 137 11.24 2.78 12.08
CA THR A 137 12.05 1.62 12.48
C THR A 137 11.73 1.21 13.92
N GLN A 138 11.64 2.18 14.85
CA GLN A 138 11.33 1.93 16.26
C GLN A 138 9.90 1.44 16.45
N SER A 139 8.92 2.07 15.78
CA SER A 139 7.52 1.63 15.85
C SER A 139 7.31 0.26 15.22
N GLY A 140 8.00 -0.05 14.11
CA GLY A 140 8.00 -1.38 13.49
C GLY A 140 8.57 -2.45 14.42
N LEU A 141 9.68 -2.17 15.11
CA LEU A 141 10.27 -3.07 16.11
C LEU A 141 9.29 -3.34 17.27
N LEU A 142 8.71 -2.28 17.84
CA LEU A 142 7.76 -2.40 18.95
C LEU A 142 6.52 -3.20 18.53
N ALA A 143 5.94 -2.88 17.37
CA ALA A 143 4.78 -3.59 16.84
C ALA A 143 5.09 -5.08 16.59
N GLY A 144 6.28 -5.39 16.07
CA GLY A 144 6.74 -6.76 15.84
C GLY A 144 6.89 -7.56 17.14
N LEU A 145 7.52 -6.97 18.16
CA LEU A 145 7.69 -7.62 19.47
C LEU A 145 6.34 -7.87 20.16
N VAL A 146 5.43 -6.90 20.10
CA VAL A 146 4.07 -7.03 20.64
C VAL A 146 3.30 -8.11 19.89
N PHE A 147 3.39 -8.13 18.56
CA PHE A 147 2.73 -9.13 17.74
C PHE A 147 3.23 -10.54 18.06
N GLN A 148 4.55 -10.74 18.13
CA GLN A 148 5.15 -12.01 18.51
C GLN A 148 4.67 -12.45 19.90
N GLY A 149 4.73 -11.57 20.90
CA GLY A 149 4.28 -11.89 22.26
C GLY A 149 2.81 -12.29 22.36
N ILE A 150 1.95 -11.84 21.44
CA ILE A 150 0.54 -12.24 21.36
C ILE A 150 0.38 -13.58 20.62
N THR A 151 1.17 -13.84 19.59
CA THR A 151 1.01 -15.03 18.74
C THR A 151 1.81 -16.25 19.17
N GLY A 152 2.80 -16.11 20.06
CA GLY A 152 3.67 -17.19 20.55
C GLY A 152 5.00 -17.22 19.82
#